data_AF-A0A2G2IDE2-F1
#
_entry.id   AF-A0A2G2IDE2-F1
#
_cell.length_a   1.000
_cell.length_b   1.000
_cell.length_c   1.000
_cell.angle_alpha   90.00
_cell.angle_beta   90.00
_cell.angle_gamma   90.00
#
_symmetry.space_group_name_H-M   'P 1'
#
loop_
_entity.id
_entity.type
_entity.pdbx_description
1 polymer ?
#
loop_
_entity_poly.entity_id
_entity_poly.type
_entity_poly.pdbx_seq_one_letter_code
_entity_poly.pdbx_strand_id
1 'polypeptide(L)'
;MYRHILVPTDGSELSTRTTSRAIDFAKQLGARITFLYVNTNSTSSLTSDASLVQLLLPEQYEFEYLGQASEILAKVQVAAVIHQIDFQCCVRSQSHRHEAILKTATELGCDLIMMGSRGQRFAGTTIGSVTLKVLAASSIPVLVSSNEKNDPYPSRSKVTSIIKDEHRAIGVICYALRAYAQNLRDGLIIDTDLLRTILVYLGEFPAKFHHPKEDAYLFPAIKKRTNKFDEMINALQRHHAAEEGHLKSLLKVVIRYSNSPKEVEEELATIIEQAAFYELRHITLEEAELIPGAIKHLLPTDWDEIARAFSSNGDPCFESEKGRNYKLMFSRIAYVLHCNKSGEYT
;
A
#
# COMPACT_ATOMS: atom_id res chain seq x y z
N MET A 1 -21.48 -11.45 17.38
CA MET A 1 -20.17 -10.80 17.16
C MET A 1 -19.91 -10.82 15.66
N TYR A 2 -19.41 -9.74 15.07
CA TYR A 2 -19.16 -9.65 13.63
C TYR A 2 -18.07 -10.66 13.21
N ARG A 3 -18.28 -11.34 12.08
CA ARG A 3 -17.40 -12.39 11.54
C ARG A 3 -16.86 -12.04 10.17
N HIS A 4 -17.52 -11.16 9.42
CA HIS A 4 -17.14 -10.84 8.05
C HIS A 4 -17.37 -9.36 7.72
N ILE A 5 -16.26 -8.63 7.62
CA ILE A 5 -16.25 -7.18 7.49
C ILE A 5 -15.99 -6.79 6.04
N LEU A 6 -16.88 -6.02 5.42
CA LEU A 6 -16.62 -5.33 4.16
C LEU A 6 -15.92 -4.01 4.42
N VAL A 7 -14.79 -3.79 3.74
CA VAL A 7 -14.01 -2.54 3.80
C VAL A 7 -13.86 -1.99 2.39
N PRO A 8 -14.73 -1.05 1.97
CA PRO A 8 -14.57 -0.32 0.72
C PRO A 8 -13.33 0.58 0.79
N THR A 9 -12.50 0.54 -0.26
CA THR A 9 -11.31 1.38 -0.35
C THR A 9 -11.15 2.05 -1.72
N ASP A 10 -10.73 3.31 -1.70
CA ASP A 10 -10.46 4.14 -2.88
C ASP A 10 -9.01 4.64 -2.91
N GLY A 11 -8.14 4.13 -2.02
CA GLY A 11 -6.74 4.54 -1.91
C GLY A 11 -6.52 5.94 -1.33
N SER A 12 -7.57 6.66 -0.93
CA SER A 12 -7.40 7.95 -0.24
C SER A 12 -6.77 7.77 1.14
N GLU A 13 -6.09 8.80 1.66
CA GLU A 13 -5.47 8.77 3.00
C GLU A 13 -6.47 8.30 4.07
N LEU A 14 -7.70 8.81 4.06
CA LEU A 14 -8.72 8.40 5.02
C LEU A 14 -9.15 6.94 4.83
N SER A 15 -9.26 6.47 3.59
CA SER A 15 -9.55 5.08 3.31
C SER A 15 -8.43 4.18 3.82
N THR A 16 -7.17 4.52 3.55
CA THR A 16 -5.98 3.81 4.03
C THR A 16 -5.93 3.73 5.57
N ARG A 17 -6.26 4.82 6.26
CA ARG A 17 -6.41 4.83 7.73
C ARG A 17 -7.55 3.93 8.21
N THR A 18 -8.68 3.96 7.50
CA THR A 18 -9.85 3.12 7.82
C THR A 18 -9.52 1.64 7.63
N THR A 19 -8.86 1.28 6.54
CA THR A 19 -8.37 -0.09 6.29
C THR A 19 -7.45 -0.57 7.41
N SER A 20 -6.51 0.28 7.85
CA SER A 20 -5.61 -0.05 8.97
C SER A 20 -6.41 -0.39 10.24
N ARG A 21 -7.38 0.47 10.60
CA ARG A 21 -8.26 0.26 11.77
C ARG A 21 -9.13 -0.97 11.60
N ALA A 22 -9.59 -1.27 10.38
CA ALA A 22 -10.41 -2.43 10.09
C ALA A 22 -9.61 -3.74 10.25
N ILE A 23 -8.34 -3.76 9.84
CA ILE A 23 -7.43 -4.88 10.06
C ILE A 23 -7.21 -5.11 11.56
N ASP A 24 -6.91 -4.05 12.32
CA ASP A 24 -6.75 -4.16 13.78
C ASP A 24 -8.04 -4.64 14.47
N PHE A 25 -9.19 -4.13 14.04
CA PHE A 25 -10.49 -4.53 14.57
C PHE A 25 -10.83 -5.98 14.24
N ALA A 26 -10.62 -6.41 12.99
CA ALA A 26 -10.85 -7.79 12.57
C ALA A 26 -9.93 -8.76 13.33
N LYS A 27 -8.67 -8.38 13.57
CA LYS A 27 -7.71 -9.16 14.36
C LYS A 27 -8.24 -9.46 15.76
N GLN A 28 -8.79 -8.45 16.43
CA GLN A 28 -9.34 -8.59 17.78
C GLN A 28 -10.59 -9.47 17.83
N LEU A 29 -11.36 -9.51 16.74
CA LEU A 29 -12.58 -10.30 16.62
C LEU A 29 -12.35 -11.71 16.06
N GLY A 30 -11.19 -11.99 15.47
CA GLY A 30 -10.99 -13.18 14.62
C GLY A 30 -11.90 -13.17 13.38
N ALA A 31 -12.22 -11.98 12.86
CA ALA A 31 -13.10 -11.80 11.70
C ALA A 31 -12.28 -11.80 10.40
N ARG A 32 -12.92 -12.24 9.30
CA ARG A 32 -12.35 -12.10 7.96
C ARG A 32 -12.71 -10.75 7.33
N ILE A 33 -11.91 -10.27 6.40
CA ILE A 33 -12.15 -9.00 5.69
C ILE A 33 -12.38 -9.21 4.19
N THR A 34 -13.28 -8.43 3.61
CA THR A 34 -13.32 -8.21 2.16
C THR A 34 -12.94 -6.78 1.84
N PHE A 35 -11.84 -6.59 1.13
CA PHE A 35 -11.47 -5.29 0.58
C PHE A 35 -12.15 -5.09 -0.78
N LEU A 36 -12.90 -4.01 -0.91
CA LEU A 36 -13.65 -3.72 -2.13
C LEU A 36 -13.13 -2.44 -2.77
N TYR A 37 -12.62 -2.53 -3.99
CA TYR A 37 -12.44 -1.37 -4.87
C TYR A 37 -13.60 -1.29 -5.85
N VAL A 38 -14.22 -0.12 -5.95
CA VAL A 38 -15.30 0.12 -6.92
C VAL A 38 -14.80 1.04 -8.02
N ASN A 39 -14.63 0.47 -9.21
CA ASN A 39 -14.41 1.25 -10.41
C ASN A 39 -15.74 1.91 -10.80
N THR A 40 -15.79 3.23 -10.74
CA THR A 40 -16.90 3.96 -11.34
C THR A 40 -16.59 4.11 -12.81
N ASN A 41 -17.18 3.23 -13.63
CA ASN A 41 -17.21 3.44 -15.06
C ASN A 41 -17.85 4.82 -15.30
N SER A 42 -17.03 5.80 -15.66
CA SER A 42 -17.50 7.14 -16.09
C SER A 42 -18.20 7.08 -17.45
N THR A 43 -18.61 5.89 -17.90
CA THR A 43 -19.33 5.67 -19.15
C THR A 43 -20.74 6.24 -19.14
N SER A 44 -21.24 6.72 -17.99
CA SER A 44 -22.51 7.48 -17.96
C SER A 44 -22.40 8.87 -18.58
N SER A 45 -21.19 9.35 -18.90
CA SER A 45 -21.00 10.50 -19.78
C SER A 45 -20.24 10.04 -21.02
N LEU A 46 -20.94 9.90 -22.15
CA LEU A 46 -20.38 9.71 -23.51
C LEU A 46 -19.49 10.90 -23.97
N THR A 47 -19.00 11.70 -23.03
CA THR A 47 -18.27 12.95 -23.21
C THR A 47 -17.00 13.01 -22.35
N SER A 48 -16.58 11.89 -21.73
CA SER A 48 -15.36 11.85 -20.94
C SER A 48 -14.19 11.27 -21.75
N ASP A 49 -13.02 11.90 -21.64
CA ASP A 49 -11.77 11.44 -22.26
C ASP A 49 -11.48 9.96 -21.98
N ALA A 50 -11.91 9.46 -20.81
CA ALA A 50 -11.81 8.05 -20.41
C ALA A 50 -12.49 7.07 -21.39
N SER A 51 -13.67 7.43 -21.91
CA SER A 51 -14.40 6.58 -22.87
C SER A 51 -13.73 6.55 -24.25
N LEU A 52 -13.09 7.65 -24.64
CA LEU A 52 -12.29 7.73 -25.87
C LEU A 52 -10.97 6.97 -25.71
N VAL A 53 -10.30 7.07 -24.56
CA VAL A 53 -9.09 6.27 -24.25
C VAL A 53 -9.42 4.78 -24.21
N GLN A 54 -10.55 4.37 -23.63
CA GLN A 54 -11.00 2.97 -23.66
C GLN A 54 -11.18 2.42 -25.08
N LEU A 55 -11.73 3.23 -25.99
CA LEU A 55 -11.98 2.82 -27.38
C LEU A 55 -10.75 2.89 -28.27
N LEU A 56 -9.90 3.91 -28.09
CA LEU A 56 -8.75 4.19 -28.96
C LEU A 56 -7.47 3.50 -28.47
N LEU A 57 -7.31 3.35 -27.16
CA LEU A 57 -6.09 2.90 -26.49
C LEU A 57 -6.45 1.92 -25.34
N PRO A 58 -7.06 0.75 -25.64
CA PRO A 58 -7.57 -0.17 -24.64
C PRO A 58 -6.50 -0.65 -23.64
N GLU A 59 -5.25 -0.82 -24.10
CA GLU A 59 -4.11 -1.17 -23.24
C GLU A 59 -3.76 -0.04 -22.24
N GLN A 60 -3.88 1.22 -22.65
CA GLN A 60 -3.67 2.37 -21.76
C GLN A 60 -4.83 2.53 -20.78
N TYR A 61 -6.06 2.24 -21.21
CA TYR A 61 -7.22 2.25 -20.33
C TYR A 61 -7.12 1.16 -19.25
N GLU A 62 -6.77 -0.08 -19.63
CA GLU A 62 -6.52 -1.15 -18.66
C GLU A 62 -5.43 -0.73 -17.67
N PHE A 63 -4.33 -0.17 -18.16
CA PHE A 63 -3.24 0.30 -17.30
C PHE A 63 -3.66 1.42 -16.34
N GLU A 64 -4.31 2.48 -16.83
CA GLU A 64 -4.68 3.63 -16.00
C GLU A 64 -5.79 3.30 -15.00
N TYR A 65 -6.78 2.48 -15.38
CA TYR A 65 -7.95 2.21 -14.55
C TYR A 65 -7.83 0.91 -13.74
N LEU A 66 -7.32 -0.18 -14.31
CA LEU A 66 -7.08 -1.43 -13.56
C LEU A 66 -5.77 -1.36 -12.78
N GLY A 67 -4.77 -0.60 -13.23
CA GLY A 67 -3.55 -0.36 -12.47
C GLY A 67 -3.82 0.33 -11.13
N GLN A 68 -4.79 1.26 -11.08
CA GLN A 68 -5.18 1.92 -9.83
C GLN A 68 -5.84 0.93 -8.85
N ALA A 69 -6.76 0.09 -9.33
CA ALA A 69 -7.38 -0.95 -8.50
C ALA A 69 -6.32 -1.93 -7.97
N SER A 70 -5.39 -2.34 -8.83
CA SER A 70 -4.31 -3.27 -8.49
C SER A 70 -3.36 -2.67 -7.45
N GLU A 71 -2.97 -1.40 -7.60
CA GLU A 71 -2.14 -0.68 -6.62
C GLU A 71 -2.80 -0.64 -5.23
N ILE A 72 -4.07 -0.20 -5.18
CA ILE A 72 -4.78 -0.03 -3.91
C ILE A 72 -4.98 -1.38 -3.23
N LEU A 73 -5.43 -2.38 -4.00
CA LEU A 73 -5.67 -3.72 -3.48
C LEU A 73 -4.36 -4.39 -3.03
N ALA A 74 -3.27 -4.28 -3.79
CA ALA A 74 -1.99 -4.85 -3.40
C ALA A 74 -1.51 -4.31 -2.05
N LYS A 75 -1.62 -2.99 -1.80
CA LYS A 75 -1.23 -2.38 -0.53
C LYS A 75 -2.05 -2.93 0.66
N VAL A 76 -3.36 -3.08 0.50
CA VAL A 76 -4.22 -3.60 1.60
C VAL A 76 -4.06 -5.11 1.79
N GLN A 77 -3.77 -5.88 0.72
CA GLN A 77 -3.44 -7.30 0.81
C GLN A 77 -2.20 -7.51 1.68
N VAL A 78 -1.11 -6.78 1.40
CA VAL A 78 0.12 -6.87 2.18
C VAL A 78 -0.13 -6.53 3.65
N ALA A 79 -0.90 -5.48 3.93
CA ALA A 79 -1.27 -5.13 5.30
C ALA A 79 -2.05 -6.27 5.98
N ALA A 80 -2.97 -6.93 5.29
CA ALA A 80 -3.72 -8.06 5.85
C ALA A 80 -2.84 -9.30 6.06
N VAL A 81 -1.91 -9.61 5.15
CA VAL A 81 -0.95 -10.72 5.27
C VAL A 81 -0.05 -10.53 6.49
N ILE A 82 0.52 -9.34 6.67
CA ILE A 82 1.39 -9.02 7.83
C ILE A 82 0.65 -9.26 9.15
N HIS A 83 -0.63 -8.90 9.21
CA HIS A 83 -1.46 -9.06 10.39
C HIS A 83 -2.11 -10.45 10.52
N GLN A 84 -1.86 -11.37 9.57
CA GLN A 84 -2.40 -12.73 9.51
C GLN A 84 -3.93 -12.78 9.55
N ILE A 85 -4.57 -11.86 8.83
CA ILE A 85 -6.02 -11.79 8.70
C ILE A 85 -6.46 -12.60 7.48
N ASP A 86 -7.53 -13.39 7.61
CA ASP A 86 -8.20 -13.98 6.45
C ASP A 86 -8.87 -12.87 5.64
N PHE A 87 -8.54 -12.77 4.35
CA PHE A 87 -9.06 -11.72 3.51
C PHE A 87 -9.35 -12.18 2.08
N GLN A 88 -10.26 -11.45 1.44
CA GLN A 88 -10.46 -11.49 -0.01
C GLN A 88 -10.47 -10.07 -0.57
N CYS A 89 -10.08 -9.92 -1.82
CA CYS A 89 -10.15 -8.65 -2.55
C CYS A 89 -11.17 -8.76 -3.68
N CYS A 90 -11.95 -7.71 -3.88
CA CYS A 90 -12.97 -7.66 -4.92
C CYS A 90 -12.85 -6.33 -5.67
N VAL A 91 -12.89 -6.41 -6.99
CA VAL A 91 -13.14 -5.27 -7.86
C VAL A 91 -14.59 -5.36 -8.37
N ARG A 92 -15.30 -4.24 -8.37
CA ARG A 92 -16.64 -4.13 -8.97
C ARG A 92 -16.70 -2.91 -9.86
N SER A 93 -17.37 -3.05 -11.00
CA SER A 93 -17.63 -1.94 -11.91
C SER A 93 -19.11 -1.55 -11.82
N GLN A 94 -19.39 -0.34 -11.36
CA GLN A 94 -20.77 0.16 -11.18
C GLN A 94 -20.79 1.69 -11.26
N SER A 95 -21.84 2.26 -11.86
CA SER A 95 -22.00 3.71 -11.98
C SER A 95 -22.06 4.43 -10.63
N HIS A 96 -22.52 3.75 -9.58
CA HIS A 96 -22.71 4.29 -8.25
C HIS A 96 -22.00 3.44 -7.18
N ARG A 97 -20.98 4.02 -6.52
CA ARG A 97 -20.17 3.32 -5.50
C ARG A 97 -20.99 2.71 -4.36
N HIS A 98 -21.96 3.46 -3.83
CA HIS A 98 -22.78 3.01 -2.71
C HIS A 98 -23.60 1.75 -3.05
N GLU A 99 -24.14 1.64 -4.26
CA GLU A 99 -24.87 0.45 -4.70
C GLU A 99 -23.95 -0.76 -4.80
N ALA A 100 -22.77 -0.61 -5.38
CA ALA A 100 -21.79 -1.69 -5.46
C ALA A 100 -21.36 -2.17 -4.07
N ILE A 101 -21.18 -1.26 -3.11
CA ILE A 101 -20.86 -1.59 -1.72
C ILE A 101 -21.97 -2.44 -1.10
N LEU A 102 -23.23 -1.97 -1.17
CA LEU A 102 -24.38 -2.67 -0.58
C LEU A 102 -24.65 -4.03 -1.22
N LYS A 103 -24.58 -4.09 -2.56
CA LYS A 103 -24.73 -5.33 -3.34
C LYS A 103 -23.65 -6.33 -2.95
N THR A 104 -22.38 -5.92 -2.95
CA THR A 104 -21.25 -6.79 -2.57
C THR A 104 -21.36 -7.27 -1.13
N ALA A 105 -21.76 -6.39 -0.20
CA ALA A 105 -21.94 -6.76 1.21
C ALA A 105 -22.98 -7.86 1.37
N THR A 106 -24.10 -7.75 0.64
CA THR A 106 -25.19 -8.74 0.66
C THR A 106 -24.77 -10.05 -0.03
N GLU A 107 -24.19 -9.96 -1.22
CA GLU A 107 -23.75 -11.12 -2.01
C GLU A 107 -22.72 -11.98 -1.28
N LEU A 108 -21.77 -11.36 -0.59
CA LEU A 108 -20.68 -12.07 0.08
C LEU A 108 -20.99 -12.42 1.54
N GLY A 109 -22.20 -12.10 2.03
CA GLY A 109 -22.63 -12.41 3.38
C GLY A 109 -21.90 -11.62 4.47
N CYS A 110 -21.48 -10.39 4.17
CA CYS A 110 -20.83 -9.52 5.14
C CYS A 110 -21.81 -9.12 6.25
N ASP A 111 -21.37 -9.13 7.50
CA ASP A 111 -22.18 -8.77 8.66
C ASP A 111 -21.82 -7.40 9.27
N LEU A 112 -20.80 -6.74 8.72
CA LEU A 112 -20.42 -5.36 9.03
C LEU A 112 -19.85 -4.67 7.78
N ILE A 113 -20.19 -3.40 7.59
CA ILE A 113 -19.51 -2.52 6.61
C ILE A 113 -18.71 -1.48 7.40
N MET A 114 -17.40 -1.43 7.22
CA MET A 114 -16.54 -0.43 7.86
C MET A 114 -16.05 0.59 6.82
N MET A 115 -16.37 1.87 7.04
CA MET A 115 -16.09 2.95 6.10
C MET A 115 -15.42 4.14 6.77
N GLY A 116 -14.66 4.90 5.97
CA GLY A 116 -14.19 6.22 6.37
C GLY A 116 -15.33 7.23 6.37
N SER A 117 -15.25 8.24 7.23
CA SER A 117 -16.22 9.34 7.25
C SER A 117 -16.22 10.21 5.97
N ARG A 118 -15.18 10.16 5.14
CA ARG A 118 -15.03 10.93 3.89
C ARG A 118 -14.33 10.12 2.77
N GLY A 119 -14.57 10.50 1.53
CA GLY A 119 -13.74 10.16 0.37
C GLY A 119 -13.34 11.45 -0.36
N GLN A 120 -12.77 11.35 -1.57
CA GLN A 120 -12.40 12.50 -2.42
C GLN A 120 -13.54 13.54 -2.53
N ARG A 121 -13.18 14.82 -2.39
CA ARG A 121 -14.07 15.98 -2.17
C ARG A 121 -15.21 16.12 -3.19
N PHE A 122 -16.43 16.39 -2.71
CA PHE A 122 -17.38 17.36 -3.31
C PHE A 122 -18.27 17.98 -2.20
N ALA A 123 -18.35 19.31 -2.18
CA ALA A 123 -19.40 20.13 -1.53
C ALA A 123 -19.58 20.12 0.01
N GLY A 124 -18.50 20.29 0.80
CA GLY A 124 -18.59 20.97 2.12
C GLY A 124 -19.34 20.27 3.27
N THR A 125 -19.88 19.06 3.10
CA THR A 125 -20.56 18.30 4.16
C THR A 125 -19.56 17.60 5.11
N THR A 126 -19.99 17.34 6.35
CA THR A 126 -19.15 16.71 7.39
C THR A 126 -18.90 15.22 7.16
N ILE A 127 -19.81 14.52 6.47
CA ILE A 127 -19.75 13.10 6.08
C ILE A 127 -19.74 13.00 4.54
N GLY A 128 -18.96 12.06 4.00
CA GLY A 128 -18.82 11.80 2.56
C GLY A 128 -20.10 11.30 1.92
N SER A 129 -20.34 11.71 0.66
CA SER A 129 -21.57 11.42 -0.07
C SER A 129 -21.84 9.93 -0.26
N VAL A 130 -20.81 9.11 -0.42
CA VAL A 130 -20.95 7.64 -0.53
C VAL A 130 -21.30 7.04 0.83
N THR A 131 -20.60 7.42 1.91
CA THR A 131 -20.85 6.93 3.28
C THR A 131 -22.27 7.24 3.74
N LEU A 132 -22.78 8.46 3.49
CA LEU A 132 -24.16 8.83 3.80
C LEU A 132 -25.18 7.96 3.06
N LYS A 133 -24.96 7.71 1.77
CA LYS A 133 -25.86 6.86 0.97
C LYS A 133 -25.85 5.41 1.45
N VAL A 134 -24.69 4.88 1.83
CA VAL A 134 -24.59 3.54 2.43
C VAL A 134 -25.30 3.50 3.78
N LEU A 135 -25.06 4.48 4.67
CA LEU A 135 -25.76 4.57 5.96
C LEU A 135 -27.29 4.63 5.81
N ALA A 136 -27.79 5.36 4.81
CA ALA A 136 -29.21 5.53 4.58
C ALA A 136 -29.90 4.28 3.99
N ALA A 137 -29.17 3.45 3.24
CA ALA A 137 -29.74 2.34 2.48
C ALA A 137 -29.30 0.95 2.95
N SER A 138 -28.34 0.84 3.89
CA SER A 138 -27.82 -0.44 4.35
C SER A 138 -28.76 -1.16 5.30
N SER A 139 -29.02 -2.44 5.03
CA SER A 139 -29.59 -3.39 5.98
C SER A 139 -28.53 -4.05 6.88
N ILE A 140 -27.24 -3.88 6.55
CA ILE A 140 -26.09 -4.40 7.28
C ILE A 140 -25.54 -3.28 8.18
N PRO A 141 -25.14 -3.55 9.44
CA PRO A 141 -24.53 -2.55 10.31
C PRO A 141 -23.35 -1.83 9.63
N VAL A 142 -23.28 -0.50 9.80
CA VAL A 142 -22.22 0.34 9.22
C VAL A 142 -21.44 1.02 10.35
N LEU A 143 -20.14 0.75 10.41
CA LEU A 143 -19.21 1.42 11.32
C LEU A 143 -18.44 2.50 10.58
N VAL A 144 -18.58 3.75 11.03
CA VAL A 144 -17.87 4.89 10.43
C VAL A 144 -16.67 5.27 11.29
N SER A 145 -15.48 5.13 10.72
CA SER A 145 -14.22 5.56 11.31
C SER A 145 -14.12 7.09 11.31
N SER A 146 -13.70 7.66 12.46
CA SER A 146 -13.68 9.11 12.71
C SER A 146 -12.77 9.91 11.77
N ASN A 147 -13.20 11.14 11.51
CA ASN A 147 -12.61 12.13 10.60
C ASN A 147 -11.32 12.79 11.15
N GLU A 148 -10.44 13.27 10.26
CA GLU A 148 -9.24 14.06 10.58
C GLU A 148 -9.52 15.28 11.46
N LYS A 149 -10.68 15.94 11.30
CA LYS A 149 -11.03 17.12 12.10
C LYS A 149 -11.19 16.83 13.59
N ASN A 150 -11.47 15.58 13.96
CA ASN A 150 -11.61 15.14 15.34
C ASN A 150 -10.37 14.36 15.80
N ASP A 151 -9.29 14.38 15.03
CA ASP A 151 -8.04 13.78 15.42
C ASP A 151 -7.35 14.65 16.48
N PRO A 152 -7.13 14.16 17.72
CA PRO A 152 -6.44 14.94 18.73
C PRO A 152 -4.95 15.16 18.40
N TYR A 153 -4.39 14.42 17.43
CA TYR A 153 -2.98 14.52 17.03
C TYR A 153 -2.83 14.46 15.50
N PRO A 154 -3.30 15.48 14.75
CA PRO A 154 -3.38 15.44 13.29
C PRO A 154 -2.01 15.29 12.63
N SER A 155 -0.99 16.03 13.11
CA SER A 155 0.38 15.95 12.57
C SER A 155 1.00 14.57 12.75
N ARG A 156 0.81 13.95 13.93
CA ARG A 156 1.25 12.58 14.20
C ARG A 156 0.55 11.59 13.26
N SER A 157 -0.76 11.69 13.14
CA SER A 157 -1.54 10.80 12.27
C SER A 157 -1.14 10.94 10.80
N LYS A 158 -0.84 12.16 10.34
CA LYS A 158 -0.32 12.42 8.99
C LYS A 158 1.07 11.80 8.77
N VAL A 159 2.00 12.00 9.69
CA VAL A 159 3.35 11.43 9.58
C VAL A 159 3.30 9.90 9.55
N THR A 160 2.53 9.31 10.46
CA THR A 160 2.41 7.84 10.55
C THR A 160 1.61 7.25 9.39
N SER A 161 0.62 7.95 8.81
CA SER A 161 -0.09 7.48 7.62
C SER A 161 0.82 7.45 6.40
N ILE A 162 1.65 8.49 6.20
CA ILE A 162 2.62 8.58 5.11
C ILE A 162 3.61 7.42 5.18
N ILE A 163 4.29 7.24 6.31
CA ILE A 163 5.29 6.16 6.47
C ILE A 163 4.66 4.79 6.21
N LYS A 164 3.49 4.52 6.80
CA LYS A 164 2.80 3.23 6.61
C LYS A 164 2.35 3.00 5.17
N ASP A 165 2.00 4.04 4.42
CA ASP A 165 1.67 3.88 3.00
C ASP A 165 2.92 3.55 2.17
N GLU A 166 4.04 4.20 2.46
CA GLU A 166 5.35 3.93 1.83
C GLU A 166 5.82 2.50 2.15
N HIS A 167 5.72 2.06 3.41
CA HIS A 167 6.01 0.69 3.83
C HIS A 167 5.13 -0.34 3.13
N ARG A 168 3.84 -0.06 2.92
CA ARG A 168 2.96 -0.97 2.16
C ARG A 168 3.41 -1.08 0.71
N ALA A 169 3.83 0.03 0.10
CA ALA A 169 4.39 -0.01 -1.25
C ALA A 169 5.64 -0.89 -1.29
N ILE A 170 6.60 -0.69 -0.38
CA ILE A 170 7.81 -1.52 -0.25
C ILE A 170 7.44 -2.99 0.00
N GLY A 171 6.49 -3.24 0.89
CA GLY A 171 6.01 -4.58 1.22
C GLY A 171 5.43 -5.31 0.00
N VAL A 172 4.63 -4.64 -0.84
CA VAL A 172 4.12 -5.21 -2.11
C VAL A 172 5.28 -5.69 -2.99
N ILE A 173 6.32 -4.87 -3.11
CA ILE A 173 7.52 -5.21 -3.88
C ILE A 173 8.25 -6.41 -3.27
N CYS A 174 8.38 -6.46 -1.95
CA CYS A 174 9.03 -7.58 -1.27
C CYS A 174 8.26 -8.88 -1.41
N TYR A 175 6.92 -8.86 -1.30
CA TYR A 175 6.10 -10.05 -1.54
C TYR A 175 6.15 -10.51 -3.00
N ALA A 176 6.29 -9.58 -3.95
CA ALA A 176 6.55 -9.89 -5.35
C ALA A 176 7.90 -10.63 -5.50
N LEU A 177 8.97 -10.11 -4.89
CA LEU A 177 10.28 -10.75 -4.89
C LEU A 177 10.22 -12.18 -4.32
N ARG A 178 9.52 -12.40 -3.19
CA ARG A 178 9.36 -13.75 -2.62
C ARG A 178 8.62 -14.70 -3.57
N ALA A 179 7.60 -14.21 -4.30
CA ALA A 179 6.94 -15.01 -5.32
C ALA A 179 7.90 -15.37 -6.48
N TYR A 180 8.77 -14.45 -6.89
CA TYR A 180 9.83 -14.74 -7.87
C TYR A 180 10.83 -15.80 -7.37
N ALA A 181 11.28 -15.70 -6.12
CA ALA A 181 12.16 -16.70 -5.52
C ALA A 181 11.50 -18.08 -5.47
N GLN A 182 10.21 -18.13 -5.15
CA GLN A 182 9.44 -19.37 -5.14
C GLN A 182 9.29 -19.95 -6.56
N ASN A 183 8.93 -19.13 -7.54
CA ASN A 183 8.83 -19.54 -8.95
C ASN A 183 10.14 -20.16 -9.46
N LEU A 184 11.29 -19.56 -9.14
CA LEU A 184 12.60 -20.12 -9.49
C LEU A 184 12.82 -21.50 -8.88
N ARG A 185 12.50 -21.68 -7.59
CA ARG A 185 12.62 -22.98 -6.90
C ARG A 185 11.68 -24.04 -7.47
N ASP A 186 10.52 -23.62 -7.95
CA ASP A 186 9.53 -24.48 -8.59
C ASP A 186 9.89 -24.79 -10.07
N GLY A 187 11.03 -24.28 -10.57
CA GLY A 187 11.48 -24.48 -11.95
C GLY A 187 10.68 -23.70 -12.99
N LEU A 188 9.95 -22.66 -12.56
CA LEU A 188 9.17 -21.80 -13.44
C LEU A 188 10.06 -20.72 -14.06
N ILE A 189 9.75 -20.36 -15.32
CA ILE A 189 10.40 -19.24 -15.99
C ILE A 189 9.88 -17.93 -15.39
N ILE A 190 10.81 -17.06 -15.00
CA ILE A 190 10.50 -15.73 -14.46
C ILE A 190 10.66 -14.63 -15.53
N ASP A 191 9.86 -13.57 -15.41
CA ASP A 191 10.02 -12.35 -16.21
C ASP A 191 11.15 -11.48 -15.63
N THR A 192 12.32 -11.55 -16.27
CA THR A 192 13.52 -10.82 -15.83
C THR A 192 13.45 -9.31 -16.06
N ASP A 193 12.63 -8.82 -17.00
CA ASP A 193 12.46 -7.40 -17.25
C ASP A 193 11.58 -6.75 -16.17
N LEU A 194 10.50 -7.44 -15.77
CA LEU A 194 9.72 -7.03 -14.61
C LEU A 194 10.54 -7.13 -13.31
N LEU A 195 11.34 -8.19 -13.12
CA LEU A 195 12.23 -8.29 -11.95
C LEU A 195 13.21 -7.11 -11.89
N ARG A 196 13.81 -6.72 -13.02
CA ARG A 196 14.68 -5.54 -13.07
C ARG A 196 13.93 -4.26 -12.71
N THR A 197 12.70 -4.11 -13.19
CA THR A 197 11.83 -2.96 -12.87
C THR A 197 11.52 -2.89 -11.37
N ILE A 198 11.23 -4.05 -10.77
CA ILE A 198 11.04 -4.22 -9.32
C ILE A 198 12.28 -3.76 -8.55
N LEU A 199 13.47 -4.22 -8.95
CA LEU A 199 14.72 -3.87 -8.26
C LEU A 199 15.10 -2.40 -8.41
N VAL A 200 14.81 -1.78 -9.56
CA VAL A 200 14.98 -0.33 -9.74
C VAL A 200 14.04 0.44 -8.83
N TYR A 201 12.76 0.06 -8.76
CA TYR A 201 11.82 0.68 -7.84
C TYR A 201 12.30 0.57 -6.40
N LEU A 202 12.70 -0.65 -5.97
CA LEU A 202 13.16 -0.92 -4.61
C LEU A 202 14.42 -0.13 -4.25
N GLY A 203 15.33 0.12 -5.18
CA GLY A 203 16.53 0.93 -4.88
C GLY A 203 16.33 2.43 -4.95
N GLU A 204 15.41 2.92 -5.78
CA GLU A 204 15.26 4.36 -6.00
C GLU A 204 14.17 5.00 -5.16
N PHE A 205 13.03 4.34 -4.98
CA PHE A 205 11.91 4.92 -4.24
C PHE A 205 12.26 5.13 -2.76
N PRO A 206 12.75 4.11 -2.03
CA PRO A 206 13.10 4.29 -0.62
C PRO A 206 14.22 5.32 -0.44
N ALA A 207 15.32 5.20 -1.19
CA ALA A 207 16.46 6.10 -1.08
C ALA A 207 16.14 7.58 -1.38
N LYS A 208 15.18 7.86 -2.27
CA LYS A 208 14.82 9.23 -2.64
C LYS A 208 13.67 9.81 -1.81
N PHE A 209 12.73 8.98 -1.37
CA PHE A 209 11.50 9.47 -0.75
C PHE A 209 11.30 8.99 0.68
N HIS A 210 11.67 7.77 1.02
CA HIS A 210 11.41 7.17 2.33
C HIS A 210 12.54 7.44 3.32
N HIS A 211 13.74 6.90 3.08
CA HIS A 211 14.90 7.01 3.98
C HIS A 211 15.24 8.46 4.38
N PRO A 212 15.19 9.48 3.47
CA PRO A 212 15.45 10.87 3.88
C PRO A 212 14.46 11.42 4.91
N LYS A 213 13.20 10.95 4.89
CA LYS A 213 12.20 11.35 5.88
C LYS A 213 12.57 10.84 7.27
N GLU A 214 13.14 9.65 7.34
CA GLU A 214 13.52 9.00 8.59
C GLU A 214 14.84 9.54 9.12
N ASP A 215 15.87 9.51 8.29
CA ASP A 215 17.24 9.90 8.64
C ASP A 215 17.35 11.37 9.01
N ALA A 216 16.65 12.25 8.29
CA ALA A 216 16.78 13.69 8.49
C ALA A 216 15.80 14.25 9.54
N TYR A 217 14.66 13.59 9.78
CA TYR A 217 13.60 14.16 10.62
C TYR A 217 13.14 13.24 11.74
N LEU A 218 12.68 12.01 11.44
CA LEU A 218 12.09 11.14 12.46
C LEU A 218 13.13 10.63 13.46
N PHE A 219 14.24 10.04 12.99
CA PHE A 219 15.27 9.47 13.86
C PHE A 219 15.93 10.54 14.74
N PRO A 220 16.34 11.72 14.23
CA PRO A 220 16.88 12.77 15.08
C PRO A 220 15.87 13.27 16.12
N ALA A 221 14.58 13.37 15.78
CA ALA A 221 13.56 13.77 16.75
C ALA A 221 13.43 12.76 17.89
N ILE A 222 13.46 11.46 17.60
CA ILE A 222 13.42 10.40 18.63
C ILE A 222 14.67 10.48 19.52
N LYS A 223 15.87 10.59 18.93
CA LYS A 223 17.15 10.70 19.64
C LYS A 223 17.21 11.91 20.59
N LYS A 224 16.55 13.03 20.25
CA LYS A 224 16.41 14.20 21.14
C LYS A 224 15.57 13.92 22.39
N ARG A 225 14.67 12.93 22.35
CA ARG A 225 13.70 12.64 23.44
C ARG A 225 14.09 11.42 24.28
N THR A 226 14.78 10.45 23.70
CA THR A 226 15.21 9.23 24.40
C THR A 226 16.37 8.55 23.68
N ASN A 227 17.23 7.85 24.44
CA ASN A 227 18.32 7.01 23.93
C ASN A 227 17.94 5.54 23.77
N LYS A 228 16.71 5.14 24.16
CA LYS A 228 16.26 3.74 24.17
C LYS A 228 16.37 3.06 22.79
N PHE A 229 16.25 3.84 21.72
CA PHE A 229 16.23 3.34 20.35
C PHE A 229 17.54 3.57 19.59
N ASP A 230 18.60 4.05 20.25
CA ASP A 230 19.85 4.45 19.57
C ASP A 230 20.50 3.28 18.81
N GLU A 231 20.58 2.10 19.43
CA GLU A 231 21.14 0.91 18.79
C GLU A 231 20.30 0.47 17.57
N MET A 232 18.97 0.52 17.70
CA MET A 232 18.03 0.17 16.63
C MET A 232 18.14 1.16 15.47
N ILE A 233 18.10 2.47 15.75
CA ILE A 233 18.28 3.51 14.74
C ILE A 233 19.62 3.33 14.04
N ASN A 234 20.72 3.14 14.78
CA ASN A 234 22.03 2.93 14.17
C ASN A 234 22.08 1.67 13.27
N ALA A 235 21.29 0.63 13.59
CA ALA A 235 21.17 -0.54 12.73
C ALA A 235 20.36 -0.25 11.46
N LEU A 236 19.24 0.47 11.55
CA LEU A 236 18.43 0.91 10.41
C LEU A 236 19.24 1.80 9.47
N GLN A 237 19.99 2.77 10.01
CA GLN A 237 20.85 3.66 9.21
C GLN A 237 21.98 2.92 8.48
N ARG A 238 22.55 1.87 9.11
CA ARG A 238 23.51 0.98 8.43
C ARG A 238 22.86 0.18 7.30
N HIS A 239 21.59 -0.19 7.45
CA HIS A 239 20.82 -0.83 6.39
C HIS A 239 20.62 0.11 5.21
N HIS A 240 20.16 1.36 5.44
CA HIS A 240 20.00 2.38 4.38
C HIS A 240 21.30 2.57 3.59
N ALA A 241 22.43 2.64 4.30
CA ALA A 241 23.74 2.84 3.67
C ALA A 241 24.23 1.64 2.84
N ALA A 242 23.73 0.42 3.10
CA ALA A 242 24.17 -0.81 2.43
C ALA A 242 23.23 -1.25 1.29
N GLU A 243 21.97 -0.79 1.28
CA GLU A 243 20.91 -1.20 0.36
C GLU A 243 21.33 -1.13 -1.12
N GLU A 244 21.89 0.01 -1.56
CA GLU A 244 22.29 0.21 -2.96
C GLU A 244 23.34 -0.83 -3.42
N GLY A 245 24.28 -1.18 -2.53
CA GLY A 245 25.31 -2.17 -2.81
C GLY A 245 24.75 -3.59 -2.95
N HIS A 246 23.80 -3.96 -2.09
CA HIS A 246 23.12 -5.25 -2.15
C HIS A 246 22.29 -5.38 -3.43
N LEU A 247 21.50 -4.36 -3.78
CA LEU A 247 20.67 -4.37 -4.99
C LEU A 247 21.50 -4.42 -6.27
N LYS A 248 22.63 -3.70 -6.33
CA LYS A 248 23.59 -3.81 -7.45
C LYS A 248 24.16 -5.22 -7.58
N SER A 249 24.38 -5.92 -6.47
CA SER A 249 24.89 -7.29 -6.47
C SER A 249 23.84 -8.27 -6.96
N LEU A 250 22.59 -8.13 -6.53
CA LEU A 250 21.46 -8.90 -7.04
C LEU A 250 21.23 -8.68 -8.54
N LEU A 251 21.29 -7.43 -9.03
CA LEU A 251 21.17 -7.14 -10.46
C LEU A 251 22.22 -7.87 -11.33
N LYS A 252 23.44 -8.07 -10.83
CA LYS A 252 24.46 -8.86 -11.54
C LYS A 252 24.06 -10.33 -11.69
N VAL A 253 23.41 -10.90 -10.68
CA VAL A 253 22.92 -12.29 -10.73
C VAL A 253 21.73 -12.40 -11.68
N VAL A 254 20.83 -11.40 -11.70
CA VAL A 254 19.74 -11.34 -12.69
C VAL A 254 20.30 -11.33 -14.12
N ILE A 255 21.35 -10.54 -14.39
CA ILE A 255 22.00 -10.51 -15.71
C ILE A 255 22.62 -11.87 -16.06
N ARG A 256 23.26 -12.56 -15.11
CA ARG A 256 23.79 -13.91 -15.32
C ARG A 256 22.66 -14.91 -15.62
N TYR A 257 21.55 -14.83 -14.89
CA TYR A 257 20.38 -15.68 -15.09
C TYR A 257 19.79 -15.51 -16.50
N SER A 258 19.72 -14.28 -17.03
CA SER A 258 19.25 -14.04 -18.40
C SER A 258 20.10 -14.74 -19.47
N ASN A 259 21.36 -15.06 -19.19
CA ASN A 259 22.26 -15.75 -20.12
C ASN A 259 22.34 -17.27 -19.87
N SER A 260 22.37 -17.69 -18.60
CA SER A 260 22.53 -19.08 -18.17
C SER A 260 21.59 -19.43 -17.00
N PRO A 261 20.27 -19.57 -17.21
CA PRO A 261 19.29 -19.73 -16.13
C PRO A 261 19.62 -20.87 -15.16
N LYS A 262 19.88 -22.07 -15.68
CA LYS A 262 20.13 -23.30 -14.90
C LYS A 262 21.37 -23.25 -14.01
N GLU A 263 22.34 -22.38 -14.33
CA GLU A 263 23.58 -22.29 -13.56
C GLU A 263 23.40 -21.47 -12.29
N VAL A 264 22.41 -20.58 -12.26
CA VAL A 264 22.28 -19.56 -11.21
C VAL A 264 20.87 -19.45 -10.64
N GLU A 265 19.92 -20.31 -11.02
CA GLU A 265 18.53 -20.24 -10.54
C GLU A 265 18.43 -20.34 -9.01
N GLU A 266 19.17 -21.25 -8.38
CA GLU A 266 19.18 -21.41 -6.92
C GLU A 266 19.89 -20.25 -6.20
N GLU A 267 20.99 -19.77 -6.80
CA GLU A 267 21.71 -18.57 -6.33
C GLU A 267 20.78 -17.35 -6.36
N LEU A 268 20.08 -17.16 -7.48
CA LEU A 268 19.16 -16.05 -7.69
C LEU A 268 17.97 -16.14 -6.73
N ALA A 269 17.34 -17.31 -6.59
CA ALA A 269 16.24 -17.51 -5.67
C ALA A 269 16.63 -17.18 -4.23
N THR A 270 17.82 -17.62 -3.80
CA THR A 270 18.35 -17.34 -2.47
C THR A 270 18.58 -15.86 -2.23
N ILE A 271 19.23 -15.15 -3.16
CA ILE A 271 19.54 -13.72 -3.00
C ILE A 271 18.26 -12.88 -3.06
N ILE A 272 17.29 -13.24 -3.90
CA ILE A 272 15.98 -12.57 -3.94
C ILE A 272 15.25 -12.71 -2.60
N GLU A 273 15.16 -13.93 -2.05
CA GLU A 273 14.50 -14.16 -0.76
C GLU A 273 15.21 -13.40 0.37
N GLN A 274 16.55 -13.38 0.36
CA GLN A 274 17.33 -12.61 1.34
C GLN A 274 17.07 -11.11 1.24
N ALA A 275 17.07 -10.54 0.03
CA ALA A 275 16.77 -9.13 -0.19
C ALA A 275 15.37 -8.77 0.34
N ALA A 276 14.35 -9.55 -0.04
CA ALA A 276 12.99 -9.33 0.44
C ALA A 276 12.86 -9.47 1.97
N PHE A 277 13.58 -10.42 2.57
CA PHE A 277 13.59 -10.61 4.02
C PHE A 277 14.21 -9.42 4.75
N TYR A 278 15.33 -8.88 4.26
CA TYR A 278 15.99 -7.74 4.90
C TYR A 278 15.10 -6.49 4.88
N GLU A 279 14.49 -6.17 3.74
CA GLU A 279 13.55 -5.04 3.61
C GLU A 279 12.31 -5.20 4.49
N LEU A 280 11.68 -6.39 4.48
CA LEU A 280 10.51 -6.65 5.33
C LEU A 280 10.87 -6.57 6.81
N ARG A 281 12.03 -7.08 7.21
CA ARG A 281 12.51 -6.96 8.60
C ARG A 281 12.76 -5.51 8.98
N HIS A 282 13.30 -4.70 8.07
CA HIS A 282 13.56 -3.29 8.28
C HIS A 282 12.27 -2.54 8.64
N ILE A 283 11.28 -2.54 7.74
CA ILE A 283 10.01 -1.85 7.94
C ILE A 283 9.22 -2.43 9.13
N THR A 284 9.40 -3.72 9.43
CA THR A 284 8.77 -4.35 10.61
C THR A 284 9.32 -3.79 11.91
N LEU A 285 10.63 -3.58 12.01
CA LEU A 285 11.24 -2.97 13.22
C LEU A 285 10.73 -1.55 13.42
N GLU A 286 10.57 -0.80 12.34
CA GLU A 286 10.04 0.55 12.40
C GLU A 286 8.59 0.57 12.86
N GLU A 287 7.71 -0.24 12.24
CA GLU A 287 6.30 -0.24 12.60
C GLU A 287 5.99 -0.85 13.97
N ALA A 288 6.72 -1.91 14.35
CA ALA A 288 6.44 -2.64 15.59
C ALA A 288 7.07 -1.97 16.82
N GLU A 289 8.23 -1.32 16.67
CA GLU A 289 9.00 -0.79 17.80
C GLU A 289 9.22 0.72 17.71
N LEU A 290 9.76 1.21 16.59
CA LEU A 290 10.23 2.59 16.50
C LEU A 290 9.08 3.60 16.43
N ILE A 291 8.07 3.37 15.60
CA ILE A 291 6.89 4.23 15.47
C ILE A 291 6.10 4.28 16.79
N PRO A 292 5.77 3.15 17.45
CA PRO A 292 5.18 3.18 18.80
C PRO A 292 6.05 3.92 19.82
N GLY A 293 7.38 3.75 19.74
CA GLY A 293 8.35 4.52 20.51
C GLY A 293 8.24 6.03 20.27
N ALA A 294 8.20 6.45 19.01
CA ALA A 294 8.02 7.84 18.61
C ALA A 294 6.71 8.40 19.17
N ILE A 295 5.60 7.66 19.03
CA ILE A 295 4.28 8.06 19.56
C ILE A 295 4.32 8.28 21.07
N LYS A 296 5.11 7.47 21.80
CA LYS A 296 5.24 7.56 23.26
C LYS A 296 6.14 8.73 23.70
N HIS A 297 7.18 9.05 22.94
CA HIS A 297 8.25 9.95 23.38
C HIS A 297 8.24 11.34 22.73
N LEU A 298 7.72 11.48 21.52
CA LEU A 298 7.69 12.76 20.81
C LEU A 298 6.59 13.68 21.33
N LEU A 299 6.91 14.97 21.43
CA LEU A 299 5.96 16.02 21.78
C LEU A 299 5.14 16.44 20.55
N PRO A 300 3.95 17.06 20.73
CA PRO A 300 3.17 17.60 19.62
C PRO A 300 3.97 18.51 18.68
N THR A 301 4.86 19.35 19.22
CA THR A 301 5.72 20.25 18.43
C THR A 301 6.72 19.51 17.54
N ASP A 302 7.21 18.33 17.97
CA ASP A 302 8.09 17.51 17.15
C ASP A 302 7.32 16.97 15.94
N TRP A 303 6.09 16.50 16.16
CA TRP A 303 5.21 16.02 15.10
C TRP A 303 4.87 17.12 14.09
N ASP A 304 4.64 18.35 14.54
CA ASP A 304 4.37 19.49 13.65
C ASP A 304 5.57 19.86 12.78
N GLU A 305 6.80 19.69 13.28
CA GLU A 305 8.02 19.89 12.51
C GLU A 305 8.20 18.79 11.45
N ILE A 306 8.06 17.53 11.86
CA ILE A 306 8.17 16.37 10.96
C ILE A 306 7.09 16.42 9.88
N ALA A 307 5.83 16.73 10.25
CA ALA A 307 4.73 16.82 9.30
C ALA A 307 4.94 17.91 8.24
N ARG A 308 5.50 19.07 8.63
CA ARG A 308 5.89 20.12 7.68
C ARG A 308 6.97 19.61 6.72
N ALA A 309 8.03 19.00 7.25
CA ALA A 309 9.12 18.45 6.45
C ALA A 309 8.65 17.40 5.42
N PHE A 310 7.78 16.48 5.85
CA PHE A 310 7.24 15.42 4.99
C PHE A 310 6.38 15.99 3.86
N SER A 311 5.62 17.06 4.16
CA SER A 311 4.81 17.75 3.15
C SER A 311 5.69 18.46 2.12
N SER A 312 6.81 19.07 2.54
CA SER A 312 7.74 19.76 1.63
C SER A 312 8.66 18.83 0.81
N ASN A 313 8.93 17.61 1.29
CA ASN A 313 9.69 16.60 0.53
C ASN A 313 8.86 15.90 -0.56
N GLY A 314 7.63 16.36 -0.78
CA GLY A 314 6.70 15.78 -1.73
C GLY A 314 6.13 14.47 -1.23
N ASP A 315 4.81 14.40 -1.13
CA ASP A 315 4.12 13.12 -1.24
C ASP A 315 4.49 12.52 -2.61
N PRO A 316 5.16 11.36 -2.67
CA PRO A 316 5.47 10.69 -3.94
C PRO A 316 4.20 10.43 -4.75
N CYS A 317 3.06 10.32 -4.09
CA CYS A 317 1.80 10.06 -4.76
C CYS A 317 1.25 11.27 -5.53
N PHE A 318 1.64 12.54 -5.26
CA PHE A 318 0.86 13.68 -5.79
C PHE A 318 1.52 15.01 -6.19
N GLU A 319 2.79 15.34 -5.94
CA GLU A 319 3.23 16.74 -6.23
C GLU A 319 4.45 16.96 -7.14
N SER A 320 5.41 16.04 -7.22
CA SER A 320 6.57 16.21 -8.13
C SER A 320 6.49 15.30 -9.36
N GLU A 321 7.03 15.77 -10.50
CA GLU A 321 7.19 14.96 -11.72
C GLU A 321 7.95 13.65 -11.44
N LYS A 322 8.92 13.70 -10.51
CA LYS A 322 9.68 12.53 -10.06
C LYS A 322 8.79 11.52 -9.30
N GLY A 323 7.92 11.97 -8.39
CA GLY A 323 6.98 11.11 -7.67
C GLY A 323 6.00 10.38 -8.60
N ARG A 324 5.52 11.08 -9.65
CA ARG A 324 4.65 10.50 -10.68
C ARG A 324 5.29 9.30 -11.40
N ASN A 325 6.59 9.35 -11.69
CA ASN A 325 7.26 8.22 -12.35
C ASN A 325 7.26 6.96 -11.48
N TYR A 326 7.65 7.07 -10.20
CA TYR A 326 7.65 5.92 -9.29
C TYR A 326 6.24 5.37 -9.06
N LYS A 327 5.25 6.25 -8.97
CA LYS A 327 3.85 5.82 -8.91
C LYS A 327 3.47 4.98 -10.13
N LEU A 328 3.79 5.44 -11.33
CA LEU A 328 3.53 4.68 -12.57
C LEU A 328 4.29 3.34 -12.60
N MET A 329 5.55 3.32 -12.15
CA MET A 329 6.31 2.07 -12.00
C MET A 329 5.63 1.11 -11.02
N PHE A 330 5.18 1.61 -9.87
CA PHE A 330 4.46 0.82 -8.88
C PHE A 330 3.15 0.28 -9.44
N SER A 331 2.31 1.12 -10.06
CA SER A 331 1.04 0.70 -10.65
C SER A 331 1.27 -0.36 -11.74
N ARG A 332 2.35 -0.25 -12.53
CA ARG A 332 2.76 -1.27 -13.51
C ARG A 332 3.12 -2.59 -12.84
N ILE A 333 3.95 -2.55 -11.81
CA ILE A 333 4.35 -3.75 -11.06
C ILE A 333 3.12 -4.41 -10.44
N ALA A 334 2.28 -3.65 -9.74
CA ALA A 334 1.08 -4.14 -9.08
C ALA A 334 0.08 -4.75 -10.09
N TYR A 335 -0.10 -4.11 -11.25
CA TYR A 335 -0.97 -4.62 -12.31
C TYR A 335 -0.50 -5.98 -12.83
N VAL A 336 0.78 -6.11 -13.20
CA VAL A 336 1.31 -7.38 -13.74
C VAL A 336 1.23 -8.49 -12.69
N LEU A 337 1.49 -8.18 -11.42
CA LEU A 337 1.32 -9.13 -10.32
C LEU A 337 -0.13 -9.59 -10.15
N HIS A 338 -1.09 -8.71 -10.38
CA HIS A 338 -2.51 -9.05 -10.32
C HIS A 338 -2.93 -9.94 -11.50
N CYS A 339 -2.53 -9.60 -12.72
CA CYS A 339 -2.82 -10.38 -13.92
C CYS A 339 -2.25 -11.80 -13.86
N ASN A 340 -1.08 -11.99 -13.24
CA ASN A 340 -0.49 -13.32 -13.08
C ASN A 340 -1.23 -14.19 -12.05
N LYS A 341 -2.10 -13.61 -11.21
CA LYS A 341 -2.90 -14.32 -10.19
C LYS A 341 -4.36 -14.56 -10.59
N SER A 342 -4.86 -13.95 -11.65
CA SER A 342 -6.30 -13.99 -12.02
C SER A 342 -6.81 -15.37 -12.45
N GLY A 343 -5.94 -16.40 -12.52
CA GLY A 343 -6.36 -17.80 -12.58
C GLY A 343 -7.07 -18.32 -11.31
N GLU A 344 -7.01 -17.58 -10.19
CA GLU A 344 -7.56 -18.00 -8.88
C GLU A 344 -8.76 -17.15 -8.39
N TYR A 345 -9.22 -16.13 -9.12
CA TYR A 345 -10.19 -15.13 -8.63
C TYR A 345 -11.49 -14.97 -9.45
N THR A 346 -11.84 -15.97 -10.28
CA THR A 346 -13.18 -16.07 -10.89
C THR A 346 -14.16 -16.84 -10.02
#